data_AF-A0ABD5S4L3-F1
#
_entry.id   AF-A0ABD5S4L3-F1
#
_cell.length_a   1.000
_cell.length_b   1.000
_cell.length_c   1.000
_cell.angle_alpha   90.00
_cell.angle_beta   90.00
_cell.angle_gamma   90.00
#
_symmetry.space_group_name_H-M   'P 1'
#
loop_
_entity.id
_entity.type
_entity.pdbx_description
1 polymer ?
#
loop_
_entity_poly.entity_id
_entity_poly.type
_entity_poly.pdbx_seq_one_letter_code
_entity_poly.pdbx_strand_id
1 'polypeptide(L)' 'MALEGPLASELLLVARLLFGGVLAFMGLNHFTDVDGMAGYAEAKGLPAPRFGVVASGAVLVLG' A
#
# COMPACT_ATOMS: atom_id res chain seq x y z
N MET A 1 -26.62 6.85 4.16
CA MET A 1 -26.69 6.01 5.36
C MET A 1 -25.40 6.23 6.13
N ALA A 2 -25.42 7.09 7.16
CA ALA A 2 -24.34 7.13 8.14
C ALA A 2 -24.52 5.96 9.11
N LEU A 3 -23.43 5.44 9.68
CA LEU A 3 -23.51 4.51 10.79
C LEU A 3 -24.01 5.31 12.01
N GLU A 4 -25.28 5.11 12.39
CA GLU A 4 -25.87 5.77 13.55
C GLU A 4 -26.13 4.72 14.63
N GLY A 5 -25.35 4.79 15.70
CA GLY A 5 -25.41 3.86 16.83
C GLY A 5 -24.37 4.21 17.89
N PRO A 6 -24.55 3.72 19.14
CA PRO A 6 -23.68 4.07 20.26
C PRO A 6 -22.21 3.62 20.08
N LEU A 7 -21.94 2.70 19.16
CA LEU A 7 -20.59 2.20 18.84
C LEU A 7 -20.07 2.63 17.45
N ALA A 8 -20.72 3.59 16.80
CA ALA A 8 -20.37 3.95 15.42
C ALA A 8 -18.92 4.46 15.29
N SER A 9 -18.43 5.21 16.27
CA SER A 9 -17.07 5.76 16.28
C SER A 9 -16.01 4.66 16.42
N GLU A 10 -16.27 3.71 17.31
CA GLU A 10 -15.43 2.55 17.59
C GLU A 10 -15.32 1.67 16.35
N LEU A 11 -16.45 1.39 15.68
CA LEU A 11 -16.48 0.61 14.45
C LEU A 11 -15.71 1.31 13.32
N LEU A 12 -15.85 2.63 13.18
CA LEU A 12 -15.09 3.40 12.20
C LEU A 12 -13.59 3.46 12.51
N LEU A 13 -13.21 3.49 13.79
CA LEU A 13 -11.80 3.39 14.20
C LEU A 13 -11.23 2.03 13.84
N VAL A 14 -11.94 0.94 14.17
CA VAL A 14 -11.53 -0.42 13.80
C VAL A 14 -11.41 -0.56 12.28
N ALA A 15 -12.37 -0.03 11.52
CA ALA A 15 -12.31 -0.04 10.05
C ALA A 15 -11.06 0.68 9.52
N ARG A 16 -10.68 1.83 10.09
CA ARG A 16 -9.46 2.55 9.73
C ARG A 16 -8.20 1.78 10.09
N LEU A 17 -8.16 1.16 11.26
CA LEU A 17 -7.01 0.36 11.69
C LEU A 17 -6.83 -0.88 10.80
N LEU A 18 -7.91 -1.56 10.45
CA LEU A 18 -7.87 -2.69 9.52
C LEU A 18 -7.44 -2.23 8.13
N PHE A 19 -8.05 -1.17 7.60
CA PHE A 19 -7.71 -0.64 6.28
C PHE A 19 -6.25 -0.16 6.22
N GLY A 20 -5.83 0.66 7.17
CA GLY A 20 -4.46 1.14 7.29
C GLY A 20 -3.47 0.00 7.54
N GLY A 21 -3.85 -1.02 8.31
CA GLY A 21 -3.05 -2.22 8.52
C GLY A 21 -2.80 -3.00 7.23
N VAL A 22 -3.82 -3.14 6.38
CA VAL A 22 -3.66 -3.74 5.04
C VAL A 22 -2.76 -2.89 4.15
N LEU A 23 -2.94 -1.57 4.14
CA LEU A 23 -2.06 -0.67 3.38
C LEU A 23 -0.60 -0.74 3.85
N ALA A 24 -0.36 -0.71 5.17
CA ALA A 24 0.96 -0.84 5.76
C ALA A 24 1.60 -2.20 5.43
N PHE A 25 0.83 -3.29 5.53
CA PHE A 25 1.28 -4.62 5.16
C PHE A 25 1.67 -4.69 3.68
N MET A 26 0.83 -4.21 2.77
CA MET A 26 1.14 -4.18 1.34
C MET A 26 2.36 -3.30 1.03
N GLY A 27 2.45 -2.11 1.64
CA GLY A 27 3.56 -1.19 1.45
C GLY A 27 4.91 -1.77 1.91
N LEU A 28 4.95 -2.42 3.08
CA LEU A 28 6.17 -3.10 3.54
C LEU A 28 6.49 -4.34 2.69
N ASN A 29 5.48 -5.12 2.34
CA ASN A 29 5.63 -6.32 1.51
C ASN A 29 6.14 -5.99 0.09
N HIS A 30 5.84 -4.80 -0.44
CA HIS A 30 6.32 -4.30 -1.74
C HIS A 30 7.85 -4.23 -1.84
N PHE A 31 8.56 -4.13 -0.72
CA PHE A 31 10.02 -4.08 -0.73
C PHE A 31 10.70 -5.44 -0.62
N THR A 32 9.94 -6.55 -0.52
CA THR A 32 10.50 -7.89 -0.33
C THR A 32 11.10 -8.50 -1.60
N ASP A 33 10.68 -8.05 -2.78
CA ASP A 33 11.19 -8.53 -4.08
C ASP A 33 11.32 -7.38 -5.10
N VAL A 34 12.12 -6.36 -4.73
CA VAL A 34 12.33 -5.18 -5.58
C VAL A 34 12.94 -5.55 -6.93
N ASP A 35 13.89 -6.48 -6.96
CA ASP A 35 14.62 -6.83 -8.17
C ASP A 35 13.74 -7.64 -9.15
N GLY A 36 12.89 -8.56 -8.66
CA GLY A 36 11.91 -9.26 -9.48
C GLY A 36 10.89 -8.31 -10.11
N MET A 37 10.36 -7.37 -9.33
CA MET A 37 9.44 -6.35 -9.83
C MET A 37 10.10 -5.37 -10.80
N ALA A 38 11.35 -4.99 -10.55
CA ALA A 38 12.11 -4.14 -11.46
C ALA A 38 12.34 -4.84 -12.80
N GLY A 39 12.65 -6.14 -12.80
CA GLY A 39 12.79 -6.94 -14.03
C GLY A 39 11.47 -7.01 -14.82
N TYR A 40 10.33 -7.16 -14.15
CA TYR A 40 9.03 -7.09 -14.82
C TYR A 40 8.76 -5.71 -15.41
N ALA A 41 9.03 -4.63 -14.66
CA ALA A 41 8.86 -3.26 -15.14
C ALA A 41 9.76 -2.94 -16.34
N GLU A 42 11.00 -3.42 -16.32
CA GLU A 42 11.95 -3.32 -17.43
C GLU A 42 11.43 -4.05 -18.67
N ALA A 43 10.92 -5.28 -18.51
CA ALA A 43 10.31 -6.05 -19.60
C ALA A 43 9.06 -5.35 -20.19
N LYS A 44 8.44 -4.44 -19.45
CA LYS A 44 7.34 -3.57 -19.91
C LYS A 44 7.81 -2.24 -20.50
N GLY A 45 9.12 -2.01 -20.59
CA GLY A 45 9.71 -0.80 -21.17
C GLY A 45 9.60 0.43 -20.28
N LEU A 46 9.38 0.27 -18.97
CA LEU A 46 9.36 1.43 -18.07
C LEU A 46 10.77 2.03 -17.93
N PRO A 47 10.91 3.37 -18.03
CA PRO A 47 12.17 4.03 -17.72
C PRO A 47 12.47 3.93 -16.22
N ALA A 48 13.76 3.81 -15.87
CA ALA A 48 14.24 3.74 -14.48
C ALA A 48 13.45 2.74 -13.59
N PRO A 49 13.34 1.45 -13.99
CA PRO A 49 12.39 0.49 -13.42
C PRO A 49 12.56 0.29 -11.91
N ARG A 50 13.80 0.09 -11.44
CA ARG A 50 14.08 -0.09 -10.00
C ARG A 50 13.73 1.14 -9.17
N PHE A 51 14.01 2.35 -9.68
CA PHE A 51 13.59 3.58 -9.01
C PHE A 51 12.06 3.68 -8.97
N GLY A 52 11.37 3.37 -10.07
CA GLY A 52 9.91 3.37 -10.12
C GLY A 52 9.27 2.42 -9.11
N VAL A 53 9.81 1.21 -8.95
CA VAL A 53 9.35 0.23 -7.95
C VAL A 53 9.57 0.74 -6.53
N VAL A 54 10.74 1.30 -6.22
CA VAL A 54 11.01 1.83 -4.87
C VAL A 54 10.15 3.06 -4.57
N ALA A 55 10.01 3.97 -5.54
CA ALA A 55 9.20 5.17 -5.39
C ALA A 55 7.71 4.84 -5.18
N SER A 56 7.16 3.87 -5.93
CA SER A 56 5.77 3.45 -5.74
C SER A 56 5.55 2.76 -4.39
N GLY A 57 6.51 1.97 -3.93
CA GLY A 57 6.50 1.42 -2.56
C GLY A 57 6.51 2.51 -1.48
N ALA A 58 7.30 3.58 -1.69
CA ALA A 58 7.37 4.70 -0.74
C ALA A 58 6.03 5.44 -0.66
N VAL A 59 5.37 5.66 -1.80
CA VAL A 59 4.01 6.22 -1.85
C VAL A 59 3.02 5.33 -1.08
N LEU A 60 3.07 4.01 -1.26
CA LEU A 60 2.19 3.08 -0.55
C LEU A 60 2.34 3.15 0.98
N VAL A 61 3.57 3.37 1.49
CA VAL A 61 3.83 3.47 2.93
C VAL A 61 3.46 4.85 3.49
N LEU A 62 3.68 5.92 2.72
CA LEU A 62 3.47 7.29 3.18
C LEU A 62 2.04 7.80 3.02
N GLY A 63 1.24 7.17 2.15
CA GLY A 63 -0.15 7.56 1.89
C GLY A 63 -0.28 8.64 0.83
#